data_AF-A0A353XR77-F1
#
_entry.id   AF-A0A353XR77-F1
#
_cell.length_a   1.000
_cell.length_b   1.000
_cell.length_c   1.000
_cell.angle_alpha   90.00
_cell.angle_beta   90.00
_cell.angle_gamma   90.00
#
_symmetry.space_group_name_H-M   'P 1'
#
loop_
_entity.id
_entity.type
_entity.pdbx_description
1 polymer ?
#
loop_
_entity_poly.entity_id
_entity_poly.type
_entity_poly.pdbx_seq_one_letter_code
_entity_poly.pdbx_strand_id
1 'polypeptide(L)'
;MNLITDTWLPVITHDGLKRTIAVSDIANPDIIELNLPRPDFQGAAYQLLIGLLQTTFAPSDVDEWLDYYDIPPTAETLSDAFNRVTHAFSVIGDGNKVCDTDNKSSGVRFMQDLDDLSTVKTINPISGLLIEAPGDNTLKLNKDFFIKRDTVNQLSLP
;
A
#
# COMPACT_ATOMS: atom_id res chain seq x y z
N MET A 1 -5.00 -1.37 11.46
CA MET A 1 -5.35 -0.75 10.17
C MET A 1 -5.16 -1.80 9.09
N ASN A 2 -6.14 -1.97 8.24
CA ASN A 2 -6.15 -2.90 7.12
C ASN A 2 -6.38 -2.15 5.81
N LEU A 3 -5.50 -2.36 4.82
CA LEU A 3 -5.55 -1.63 3.55
C LEU A 3 -6.75 -1.99 2.66
N ILE A 4 -7.46 -3.09 2.94
CA ILE A 4 -8.65 -3.48 2.19
C ILE A 4 -9.91 -2.81 2.75
N THR A 5 -10.06 -2.79 4.08
CA THR A 5 -11.31 -2.40 4.73
C THR A 5 -11.33 -0.96 5.24
N ASP A 6 -10.16 -0.40 5.56
CA ASP A 6 -10.09 0.95 6.11
C ASP A 6 -9.97 1.99 4.99
N THR A 7 -10.41 3.22 5.29
CA THR A 7 -10.27 4.35 4.36
C THR A 7 -8.87 4.95 4.49
N TRP A 8 -8.13 4.96 3.38
CA TRP A 8 -6.73 5.43 3.37
C TRP A 8 -6.31 6.01 2.02
N LEU A 9 -6.85 5.50 0.91
CA LEU A 9 -6.44 5.89 -0.43
C LEU A 9 -6.96 7.31 -0.77
N PRO A 10 -6.08 8.31 -0.96
CA PRO A 10 -6.53 9.66 -1.29
C PRO A 10 -6.83 9.77 -2.80
N VAL A 11 -7.92 10.46 -3.14
CA VAL A 11 -8.43 10.60 -4.51
C VAL A 11 -8.95 12.01 -4.79
N ILE A 12 -9.11 12.33 -6.08
CA ILE A 12 -9.77 13.53 -6.59
C ILE A 12 -11.07 13.09 -7.28
N THR A 13 -12.17 13.77 -6.96
CA THR A 13 -13.46 13.57 -7.63
C THR A 13 -13.69 14.56 -8.78
N HIS A 14 -14.69 14.32 -9.64
CA HIS A 14 -14.98 15.14 -10.81
C HIS A 14 -15.31 16.60 -10.46
N ASP A 15 -15.86 16.84 -9.27
CA ASP A 15 -16.09 18.19 -8.71
C ASP A 15 -14.82 18.86 -8.13
N GLY A 16 -13.67 18.18 -8.22
CA GLY A 16 -12.37 18.66 -7.73
C GLY A 16 -12.15 18.47 -6.22
N LEU A 17 -13.08 17.82 -5.51
CA LEU A 17 -12.92 17.55 -4.09
C LEU A 17 -11.86 16.47 -3.84
N LYS A 18 -11.15 16.61 -2.72
CA LYS A 18 -10.18 15.63 -2.24
C LYS A 18 -10.85 14.76 -1.19
N ARG A 19 -10.78 13.45 -1.38
CA ARG A 19 -11.39 12.47 -0.47
C ARG A 19 -10.39 11.38 -0.13
N THR A 20 -10.66 10.69 0.97
CA THR A 20 -9.97 9.46 1.36
C THR A 20 -11.00 8.33 1.34
N ILE A 21 -10.70 7.25 0.62
CA ILE A 21 -11.66 6.17 0.36
C ILE A 21 -11.09 4.81 0.77
N ALA A 22 -11.97 3.80 0.88
CA ALA A 22 -11.53 2.41 0.90
C ALA A 22 -11.17 1.96 -0.52
N VAL A 23 -10.32 0.94 -0.66
CA VAL A 23 -9.80 0.56 -1.99
C VAL A 23 -10.90 0.08 -2.95
N SER A 24 -11.95 -0.57 -2.44
CA SER A 24 -13.11 -0.99 -3.24
C SER A 24 -13.89 0.17 -3.86
N ASP A 25 -13.85 1.36 -3.25
CA ASP A 25 -14.60 2.52 -3.70
C ASP A 25 -14.00 3.16 -4.96
N ILE A 26 -12.84 2.69 -5.44
CA ILE A 26 -12.23 3.13 -6.71
C ILE A 26 -13.15 2.89 -7.91
N ALA A 27 -14.12 1.97 -7.79
CA ALA A 27 -15.19 1.75 -8.76
C ALA A 27 -16.17 2.93 -8.89
N ASN A 28 -16.14 3.91 -7.97
CA ASN A 28 -17.02 5.07 -8.05
C ASN A 28 -16.67 5.94 -9.27
N PRO A 29 -17.59 6.13 -10.23
CA PRO A 29 -17.33 6.89 -11.45
C PRO A 29 -17.08 8.39 -11.22
N ASP A 30 -17.36 8.91 -10.03
CA ASP A 30 -17.02 10.29 -9.66
C ASP A 30 -15.51 10.45 -9.39
N ILE A 31 -14.77 9.37 -9.15
CA ILE A 31 -13.32 9.41 -8.92
C ILE A 31 -12.59 9.48 -10.25
N ILE A 32 -11.68 10.45 -10.38
CA ILE A 32 -10.96 10.70 -11.64
C ILE A 32 -9.44 10.48 -11.55
N GLU A 33 -8.85 10.54 -10.35
CA GLU A 33 -7.39 10.44 -10.17
C GLU A 33 -7.03 10.13 -8.70
N LEU A 34 -5.90 9.46 -8.45
CA LEU A 34 -5.35 9.32 -7.10
C LEU A 34 -4.69 10.64 -6.66
N ASN A 35 -4.56 10.90 -5.36
CA ASN A 35 -4.06 12.18 -4.85
C ASN A 35 -2.90 12.01 -3.88
N LEU A 36 -1.87 11.25 -4.27
CA LEU A 36 -0.68 11.07 -3.46
C LEU A 36 0.25 12.29 -3.60
N PRO A 37 0.99 12.67 -2.53
CA PRO A 37 1.72 13.93 -2.50
C PRO A 37 2.97 13.97 -3.39
N ARG A 38 3.40 12.83 -3.94
CA ARG A 38 4.60 12.70 -4.77
C ARG A 38 4.36 11.76 -5.95
N PRO A 39 4.98 12.00 -7.12
CA PRO A 39 4.82 11.13 -8.30
C PRO A 39 5.26 9.68 -8.08
N ASP A 40 6.30 9.43 -7.30
CA ASP A 40 6.76 8.08 -6.98
C ASP A 40 5.77 7.32 -6.09
N PHE A 41 5.12 8.01 -5.15
CA PHE A 41 4.02 7.44 -4.37
C PHE A 41 2.77 7.21 -5.21
N GLN A 42 2.45 8.12 -6.13
CA GLN A 42 1.37 7.94 -7.08
C GLN A 42 1.58 6.66 -7.90
N GLY A 43 2.77 6.48 -8.46
CA GLY A 43 3.15 5.29 -9.21
C GLY A 43 3.11 4.02 -8.36
N ALA A 44 3.62 4.08 -7.12
CA ALA A 44 3.57 2.94 -6.20
C ALA A 44 2.14 2.54 -5.84
N ALA A 45 1.24 3.51 -5.61
CA ALA A 45 -0.18 3.24 -5.37
C ALA A 45 -0.84 2.58 -6.58
N TYR A 46 -0.58 3.07 -7.80
CA TYR A 46 -1.06 2.41 -9.02
C TYR A 46 -0.61 0.95 -9.12
N GLN A 47 0.68 0.69 -8.89
CA GLN A 47 1.22 -0.68 -8.94
C GLN A 47 0.59 -1.59 -7.88
N LEU A 48 0.38 -1.08 -6.66
CA LEU A 48 -0.30 -1.82 -5.60
C LEU A 48 -1.74 -2.20 -6.00
N LEU A 49 -2.51 -1.25 -6.55
CA LEU A 49 -3.89 -1.46 -6.97
C LEU A 49 -4.00 -2.43 -8.15
N ILE A 50 -3.12 -2.30 -9.14
CA ILE A 50 -3.02 -3.24 -10.27
C ILE A 50 -2.70 -4.65 -9.75
N GLY A 51 -1.72 -4.77 -8.84
CA GLY A 51 -1.37 -6.06 -8.24
C GLY A 51 -2.52 -6.69 -7.45
N LEU A 52 -3.29 -5.88 -6.71
CA LEU A 52 -4.47 -6.35 -5.99
C LEU A 52 -5.53 -6.87 -6.96
N LEU A 53 -5.93 -6.08 -7.95
CA LEU A 53 -6.90 -6.48 -8.99
C LEU A 53 -6.45 -7.75 -9.72
N GLN A 54 -5.20 -7.81 -10.16
CA GLN A 54 -4.65 -8.99 -10.83
C GLN A 54 -4.67 -10.24 -9.94
N THR A 55 -4.58 -10.08 -8.62
CA THR A 55 -4.56 -11.21 -7.68
C THR A 55 -5.97 -11.69 -7.32
N THR A 56 -6.95 -10.78 -7.23
CA THR A 56 -8.27 -11.10 -6.66
C THR A 56 -9.41 -11.02 -7.67
N PHE A 57 -9.21 -10.32 -8.78
CA PHE A 57 -10.22 -9.94 -9.77
C PHE A 57 -9.62 -9.98 -11.20
N ALA A 58 -8.81 -11.01 -11.50
CA ALA A 58 -8.33 -11.22 -12.85
C ALA A 58 -9.47 -11.76 -13.74
N PRO A 59 -9.71 -11.18 -14.93
CA PRO A 59 -10.64 -11.76 -15.89
C PRO A 59 -10.11 -13.10 -16.39
N SER A 60 -11.03 -14.01 -16.69
CA SER A 60 -10.73 -15.35 -17.18
C SER A 60 -10.21 -15.36 -18.62
N ASP A 61 -10.66 -14.40 -19.44
CA ASP A 61 -10.25 -14.23 -20.82
C ASP A 61 -10.38 -12.76 -21.29
N VAL A 62 -10.13 -12.54 -22.59
CA VAL A 62 -10.18 -11.21 -23.22
C VAL A 62 -11.61 -10.69 -23.32
N ASP A 63 -12.60 -11.57 -23.49
CA ASP A 63 -13.99 -11.17 -23.63
C ASP A 63 -14.50 -10.63 -22.28
N GLU A 64 -14.22 -11.32 -21.18
CA GLU A 64 -14.55 -10.82 -19.84
C GLU A 64 -13.78 -9.53 -19.49
N TRP A 65 -12.53 -9.40 -19.95
CA TRP A 65 -11.79 -8.14 -19.78
C TRP A 65 -12.48 -6.98 -20.52
N LEU A 66 -12.96 -7.21 -21.75
CA LEU A 66 -13.69 -6.20 -22.52
C LEU A 66 -15.02 -5.84 -21.85
N ASP A 67 -15.75 -6.83 -21.32
CA ASP A 67 -16.99 -6.60 -20.59
C ASP A 67 -16.76 -5.66 -19.39
N TYR A 68 -15.70 -5.88 -18.60
CA TYR A 68 -15.36 -4.99 -17.47
C TYR A 68 -14.78 -3.64 -17.91
N TYR A 69 -14.18 -3.56 -19.10
CA TYR A 69 -13.73 -2.29 -19.66
C TYR A 69 -14.92 -1.38 -20.02
N ASP A 70 -15.97 -1.96 -20.62
CA ASP A 70 -17.19 -1.24 -20.98
C ASP A 70 -18.10 -0.97 -19.77
N ILE A 71 -18.20 -1.95 -18.87
CA ILE A 71 -19.04 -1.88 -17.65
C ILE A 71 -18.16 -2.20 -16.44
N PRO A 72 -17.60 -1.17 -15.79
CA PRO A 72 -16.77 -1.35 -14.60
C PRO A 72 -17.50 -2.11 -13.47
N PRO A 73 -16.77 -2.92 -12.67
CA PRO A 73 -17.37 -3.60 -11.53
C PRO A 73 -17.87 -2.60 -10.49
N THR A 74 -18.87 -2.99 -9.71
CA THR A 74 -19.35 -2.16 -8.59
C THR A 74 -18.37 -2.20 -7.40
N ALA A 75 -18.45 -1.22 -6.50
CA ALA A 75 -17.66 -1.23 -5.27
C ALA A 75 -17.96 -2.47 -4.41
N GLU A 76 -19.20 -2.98 -4.41
CA GLU A 76 -19.58 -4.21 -3.71
C GLU A 76 -18.88 -5.43 -4.33
N THR A 77 -18.89 -5.54 -5.66
CA THR A 77 -18.18 -6.59 -6.40
C THR A 77 -16.68 -6.59 -6.10
N LEU A 78 -16.05 -5.40 -6.10
CA LEU A 78 -14.63 -5.28 -5.75
C LEU A 78 -14.36 -5.60 -4.28
N SER A 79 -15.23 -5.14 -3.36
CA SER A 79 -15.14 -5.46 -1.93
C SER A 79 -15.15 -6.98 -1.71
N ASP A 80 -16.08 -7.70 -2.33
CA ASP A 80 -16.16 -9.16 -2.21
C ASP A 80 -14.91 -9.87 -2.75
N ALA A 81 -14.34 -9.38 -3.85
CA ALA A 81 -13.11 -9.91 -4.40
C ALA A 81 -11.91 -9.65 -3.46
N PHE A 82 -11.75 -8.42 -2.99
CA PHE A 82 -10.64 -8.00 -2.13
C PHE A 82 -10.71 -8.65 -0.74
N ASN A 83 -11.89 -8.94 -0.23
CA ASN A 83 -12.08 -9.56 1.08
C ASN A 83 -11.39 -10.93 1.22
N ARG A 84 -11.13 -11.63 0.10
CA ARG A 84 -10.40 -12.91 0.08
C ARG A 84 -8.97 -12.78 0.60
N VAL A 85 -8.37 -11.60 0.49
CA VAL A 85 -6.98 -11.34 0.90
C VAL A 85 -6.84 -10.43 2.12
N THR A 86 -7.95 -9.97 2.73
CA THR A 86 -7.93 -9.07 3.91
C THR A 86 -6.98 -9.52 5.02
N HIS A 87 -6.85 -10.84 5.22
CA HIS A 87 -5.94 -11.43 6.21
C HIS A 87 -4.46 -11.05 6.04
N ALA A 88 -4.03 -10.71 4.83
CA ALA A 88 -2.65 -10.38 4.49
C ALA A 88 -2.35 -8.87 4.46
N PHE A 89 -3.39 -8.02 4.52
CA PHE A 89 -3.28 -6.57 4.29
C PHE A 89 -3.35 -5.72 5.58
N SER A 90 -3.07 -6.33 6.74
CA SER A 90 -2.98 -5.62 8.01
C SER A 90 -1.61 -4.95 8.18
N VAL A 91 -1.55 -3.62 8.27
CA VAL A 91 -0.28 -2.86 8.41
C VAL A 91 0.14 -2.72 9.88
N ILE A 92 -0.83 -2.52 10.76
CA ILE A 92 -0.64 -2.36 12.21
C ILE A 92 -1.62 -3.24 12.99
N GLY A 93 -1.17 -3.72 14.15
CA GLY A 93 -1.89 -4.65 15.02
C GLY A 93 -1.22 -6.03 15.07
N ASP A 94 -1.90 -6.98 15.69
CA ASP A 94 -1.43 -8.36 15.89
C ASP A 94 -1.60 -9.25 14.65
N GLY A 95 -1.97 -8.66 13.50
CA GLY A 95 -2.11 -9.37 12.22
C GLY A 95 -2.99 -10.63 12.30
N ASN A 96 -2.87 -11.49 11.31
CA ASN A 96 -3.21 -12.89 11.51
C ASN A 96 -2.05 -13.58 12.20
N LYS A 97 -2.35 -14.26 13.30
CA LYS A 97 -1.38 -15.09 14.02
C LYS A 97 -1.08 -16.32 13.17
N VAL A 98 0.11 -16.38 12.60
CA VAL A 98 0.62 -17.62 12.01
C VAL A 98 1.45 -18.30 13.09
N CYS A 99 1.14 -19.57 13.35
CA CYS A 99 1.97 -20.41 14.18
C CYS A 99 3.16 -20.84 13.31
N ASP A 100 4.37 -20.37 13.61
CA ASP A 100 5.55 -21.06 13.11
C ASP A 100 5.73 -22.41 13.82
N THR A 101 6.64 -23.24 13.32
CA THR A 101 6.95 -24.56 13.86
C THR A 101 7.44 -24.54 15.33
N ASP A 102 7.80 -23.38 15.85
CA ASP A 102 8.34 -23.16 17.20
C ASP A 102 7.33 -22.50 18.15
N ASN A 103 6.04 -22.46 17.77
CA ASN A 103 4.94 -21.97 18.59
C ASN A 103 5.05 -20.46 18.93
N LYS A 104 5.84 -19.71 18.16
CA LYS A 104 5.97 -18.25 18.32
C LYS A 104 4.91 -17.58 17.45
N SER A 105 3.91 -16.98 18.11
CA SER A 105 2.84 -16.28 17.43
C SER A 105 3.26 -14.83 17.17
N SER A 106 3.89 -14.58 16.01
CA SER A 106 4.06 -13.23 15.49
C SER A 106 2.91 -12.91 14.53
N GLY A 107 2.32 -11.74 14.69
CA GLY A 107 1.28 -11.26 13.79
C GLY A 107 1.84 -10.94 12.41
N VAL A 108 1.32 -11.58 11.37
CA VAL A 108 1.73 -11.26 9.99
C VAL A 108 1.24 -9.86 9.63
N ARG A 109 2.17 -9.01 9.19
CA ARG A 109 1.88 -7.65 8.73
C ARG A 109 2.19 -7.51 7.26
N PHE A 110 1.43 -6.66 6.58
CA PHE A 110 1.53 -6.44 5.15
C PHE A 110 2.95 -6.02 4.76
N MET A 111 3.57 -6.81 3.89
CA MET A 111 4.91 -6.59 3.33
C MET A 111 6.01 -6.33 4.37
N GLN A 112 5.91 -6.93 5.55
CA GLN A 112 6.93 -6.87 6.60
C GLN A 112 7.46 -8.27 6.90
N ASP A 113 8.71 -8.34 7.37
CA ASP A 113 9.32 -9.58 7.82
C ASP A 113 8.59 -10.15 9.06
N LEU A 114 8.62 -11.47 9.22
CA LEU A 114 8.08 -12.16 10.39
C LEU A 114 9.02 -12.10 11.59
N ASP A 115 10.31 -11.85 11.33
CA ASP A 115 11.33 -11.69 12.33
C ASP A 115 10.99 -10.54 13.29
N ASP A 116 11.25 -10.80 14.57
CA ASP A 116 11.01 -9.83 15.62
C ASP A 116 12.00 -8.66 15.50
N LEU A 117 11.51 -7.42 15.55
CA LEU A 117 12.34 -6.22 15.48
C LEU A 117 13.41 -6.17 16.58
N SER A 118 13.19 -6.83 17.72
CA SER A 118 14.20 -6.96 18.79
C SER A 118 15.47 -7.69 18.35
N THR A 119 15.42 -8.44 17.26
CA THR A 119 16.58 -9.14 16.68
C THR A 119 17.41 -8.27 15.74
N VAL A 120 16.88 -7.11 15.34
CA VAL A 120 17.51 -6.21 14.38
C VAL A 120 18.61 -5.40 15.06
N LYS A 121 19.85 -5.50 14.54
CA LYS A 121 21.03 -4.84 15.11
C LYS A 121 21.08 -3.32 14.85
N THR A 122 20.46 -2.86 13.76
CA THR A 122 20.50 -1.47 13.33
C THR A 122 19.09 -1.01 12.97
N ILE A 123 18.61 0.02 13.64
CA ILE A 123 17.33 0.65 13.31
C ILE A 123 17.61 1.70 12.23
N ASN A 124 17.10 1.44 11.03
CA ASN A 124 17.15 2.43 9.95
C ASN A 124 16.14 3.55 10.21
N PRO A 125 16.48 4.81 9.88
CA PRO A 125 15.54 5.92 9.98
C PRO A 125 14.38 5.73 8.99
N ILE A 126 13.21 6.29 9.31
CA ILE A 126 12.02 6.17 8.45
C ILE A 126 12.23 6.77 7.04
N SER A 127 13.10 7.78 6.93
CA SER A 127 13.52 8.34 5.64
C SER A 127 14.13 7.29 4.72
N GLY A 128 14.72 6.21 5.23
CA GLY A 128 15.29 5.12 4.44
C GLY A 128 14.27 4.34 3.60
N LEU A 129 12.96 4.54 3.82
CA LEU A 129 11.90 4.02 2.95
C LEU A 129 11.71 4.85 1.67
N LEU A 130 12.29 6.05 1.60
CA LEU A 130 12.16 6.96 0.46
C LEU A 130 13.26 6.69 -0.56
N ILE A 131 12.89 6.69 -1.84
CA ILE A 131 13.78 6.32 -2.95
C ILE A 131 15.02 7.23 -3.06
N GLU A 132 14.91 8.49 -2.64
CA GLU A 132 15.96 9.48 -2.66
C GLU A 132 16.85 9.49 -1.40
N ALA A 133 16.51 8.72 -0.37
CA ALA A 133 17.25 8.75 0.87
C ALA A 133 18.68 8.24 0.68
N PRO A 134 19.69 8.93 1.26
CA PRO A 134 21.07 8.55 1.08
C PRO A 134 21.36 7.25 1.85
N GLY A 135 21.91 6.26 1.14
CA GLY A 135 22.39 5.03 1.78
C GLY A 135 23.63 5.26 2.65
N ASP A 136 24.01 4.24 3.44
CA ASP A 136 25.10 4.29 4.42
C ASP A 136 26.41 4.88 3.91
N ASN A 137 26.87 4.45 2.74
CA ASN A 137 28.13 4.94 2.17
C ASN A 137 28.02 6.40 1.71
N THR A 138 26.86 6.81 1.21
CA THR A 138 26.61 8.20 0.81
C THR A 138 26.67 9.11 2.03
N LEU A 139 26.10 8.70 3.16
CA LEU A 139 26.18 9.42 4.44
C LEU A 139 27.61 9.46 4.98
N LYS A 140 28.28 8.30 5.10
CA LYS A 140 29.64 8.19 5.65
C LYS A 140 30.67 9.02 4.88
N LEU A 141 30.52 9.10 3.56
CA LEU A 141 31.42 9.84 2.68
C LEU A 141 30.95 11.27 2.41
N ASN A 142 29.86 11.71 3.04
CA ASN A 142 29.26 13.04 2.89
C ASN A 142 28.98 13.40 1.41
N LYS A 143 28.39 12.47 0.65
CA LYS A 143 28.11 12.59 -0.78
C LYS A 143 26.67 13.01 -1.10
N ASP A 144 25.86 13.27 -0.09
CA ASP A 144 24.45 13.65 -0.15
C ASP A 144 24.25 15.17 -0.18
N PHE A 145 25.13 15.90 -0.89
CA PHE A 145 25.19 17.37 -0.89
C PHE A 145 23.87 18.09 -1.21
N PHE A 146 22.98 17.45 -1.96
CA PHE A 146 21.71 18.03 -2.40
C PHE A 146 20.50 17.51 -1.62
N ILE A 147 20.69 16.60 -0.67
CA ILE A 147 19.60 16.03 0.13
C ILE A 147 19.64 16.65 1.52
N LYS A 148 18.54 17.26 1.93
CA LYS A 148 18.40 17.79 3.30
C LYS A 148 18.13 16.62 4.26
N ARG A 149 19.07 16.39 5.17
CA ARG A 149 18.94 15.41 6.25
C ARG A 149 17.83 15.81 7.23
N ASP A 150 17.32 14.82 7.97
CA ASP A 150 16.37 14.98 9.07
C ASP A 150 15.03 15.65 8.70
N THR A 151 14.67 15.62 7.41
CA THR A 151 13.42 16.20 6.89
C THR A 151 12.22 15.29 7.07
N VAL A 152 12.44 13.97 7.17
CA VAL A 152 11.37 12.97 7.32
C VAL A 152 11.63 12.15 8.57
N ASN A 153 10.98 12.54 9.66
CA ASN A 153 11.09 11.90 10.97
C ASN A 153 9.85 11.06 11.34
N GLN A 154 8.78 11.18 10.55
CA GLN A 154 7.53 10.47 10.72
C GLN A 154 6.83 10.35 9.37
N LEU A 155 6.06 9.28 9.20
CA LEU A 155 5.10 9.12 8.11
C LEU A 155 3.71 9.00 8.74
N SER A 156 2.69 9.54 8.08
CA SER A 156 1.32 9.19 8.45
C SER A 156 1.11 7.70 8.23
N LEU A 157 0.07 7.15 8.86
CA LEU A 157 -0.50 5.93 8.31
C LEU A 157 -0.92 6.19 6.85
N PRO A 158 -0.92 5.16 5.99
CA PRO A 158 -1.43 5.28 4.64
C PRO A 158 -2.79 5.99 4.61
#